data_AF-A0A9P1CLL6-F1
#
_entry.id   AF-A0A9P1CLL6-F1
#
_cell.length_a   1.000
_cell.length_b   1.000
_cell.length_c   1.000
_cell.angle_alpha   90.00
_cell.angle_beta   90.00
_cell.angle_gamma   90.00
#
_symmetry.space_group_name_H-M   'P 1'
#
loop_
_entity.id
_entity.type
_entity.pdbx_description
1 polymer ?
#
loop_
_entity_poly.entity_id
_entity_poly.type
_entity_poly.pdbx_seq_one_letter_code
_entity_poly.pdbx_strand_id
1 'polypeptide(L)'
;MEGSVQAFVMEVQGFIEDYAMPRDLARAQDFVPQDVAEALALLDMRVFNMDRHPGNLLVLKEEKPHTLGPIDHGCCLPPWWCLSEAIFEAWLSWPQLRTQPSESAIGIVKQAWEKLPQTCKMLRETGLEESAVTTLRLCTSLVYIGVVELGCSISEIATLMLRDEDKEPQELSWLEERVMAAAERAGAKCSLQVTKRGDPEMAVENPDALQVDVFLKSLAEVYRQDLTERSPGRNKRD
;
A
#
# COMPACT_ATOMS: atom_id res chain seq x y z
N MET A 1 -19.39 -3.99 -22.22
CA MET A 1 -19.12 -3.74 -20.79
C MET A 1 -19.29 -5.09 -20.12
N GLU A 2 -18.20 -5.84 -19.97
CA GLU A 2 -18.21 -7.00 -19.09
C GLU A 2 -18.23 -6.43 -17.67
N GLY A 3 -19.14 -6.92 -16.82
CA GLY A 3 -19.26 -6.43 -15.44
C GLY A 3 -18.05 -6.81 -14.58
N SER A 4 -18.13 -6.52 -13.28
CA SER A 4 -17.11 -7.00 -12.34
C SER A 4 -17.08 -8.53 -12.31
N VAL A 5 -15.88 -9.10 -12.30
CA VAL A 5 -15.69 -10.55 -12.09
C VAL A 5 -15.90 -10.83 -10.61
N GLN A 6 -16.93 -11.61 -10.30
CA GLN A 6 -17.23 -12.05 -8.94
C GLN A 6 -17.05 -13.57 -8.85
N ALA A 7 -16.45 -14.03 -7.76
CA ALA A 7 -16.32 -15.44 -7.44
C ALA A 7 -16.83 -15.68 -6.01
N PHE A 8 -17.58 -16.76 -5.81
CA PHE A 8 -17.96 -17.19 -4.47
C PHE A 8 -16.74 -17.75 -3.75
N VAL A 9 -16.51 -17.26 -2.54
CA VAL A 9 -15.50 -17.79 -1.63
C VAL A 9 -16.18 -18.83 -0.75
N MET A 10 -15.70 -20.08 -0.80
CA MET A 10 -16.20 -21.17 0.02
C MET A 10 -15.49 -21.20 1.39
N GLU A 11 -16.06 -21.91 2.38
CA GLU A 11 -15.47 -22.13 3.71
C GLU A 11 -15.27 -20.86 4.57
N VAL A 12 -16.06 -19.82 4.29
CA VAL A 12 -16.05 -18.57 5.07
C VAL A 12 -16.70 -18.77 6.43
N GLN A 13 -15.96 -18.47 7.50
CA GLN A 13 -16.44 -18.50 8.88
C GLN A 13 -17.12 -17.19 9.29
N GLY A 14 -16.64 -16.07 8.75
CA GLY A 14 -17.14 -14.74 9.02
C GLY A 14 -16.14 -13.67 8.55
N PHE A 15 -16.39 -12.42 8.94
CA PHE A 15 -15.50 -11.30 8.66
C PHE A 15 -14.51 -11.12 9.80
N ILE A 16 -13.31 -10.58 9.54
CA ILE A 16 -12.31 -10.41 10.60
C ILE A 16 -12.78 -9.47 11.72
N GLU A 17 -13.70 -8.55 11.41
CA GLU A 17 -14.33 -7.65 12.38
C GLU A 17 -15.14 -8.39 13.46
N ASP A 18 -15.67 -9.57 13.15
CA ASP A 18 -16.42 -10.41 14.09
C ASP A 18 -15.52 -11.08 15.14
N TYR A 19 -14.23 -11.28 14.82
CA TYR A 19 -13.31 -12.05 15.66
C TYR A 19 -12.30 -11.19 16.43
N ALA A 20 -12.02 -9.97 15.94
CA ALA A 20 -11.00 -9.03 16.42
C ALA A 20 -9.58 -9.63 16.55
N MET A 21 -8.58 -9.03 15.87
CA MET A 21 -7.20 -9.50 15.97
C MET A 21 -6.66 -9.36 17.41
N PRO A 22 -6.07 -10.42 18.00
CA PRO A 22 -5.42 -10.31 19.30
C PRO A 22 -4.32 -9.24 19.30
N ARG A 23 -4.22 -8.47 20.40
CA ARG A 23 -3.16 -7.46 20.57
C ARG A 23 -1.82 -8.04 20.98
N ASP A 24 -1.82 -9.25 21.56
CA ASP A 24 -0.60 -9.99 21.88
C ASP A 24 -0.03 -10.64 20.62
N LEU A 25 1.28 -10.48 20.41
CA LEU A 25 1.96 -10.93 19.19
C LEU A 25 1.83 -12.44 18.96
N ALA A 26 2.10 -13.26 19.99
CA ALA A 26 2.05 -14.71 19.85
C ALA A 26 0.63 -15.18 19.55
N ARG A 27 -0.36 -14.64 20.27
CA ARG A 27 -1.77 -14.95 20.03
C ARG A 27 -2.26 -14.48 18.67
N ALA A 28 -1.72 -13.37 18.15
CA ALA A 28 -2.07 -12.89 16.82
C ALA A 28 -1.51 -13.80 15.73
N GLN A 29 -0.25 -14.26 15.87
CA GLN A 29 0.37 -15.24 14.98
C GLN A 29 -0.33 -16.61 15.02
N ASP A 30 -0.77 -17.04 16.21
CA ASP A 30 -1.58 -18.25 16.38
C ASP A 30 -3.00 -18.10 15.79
N PHE A 31 -3.49 -16.86 15.65
CA PHE A 31 -4.80 -16.57 15.07
C PHE A 31 -4.72 -16.51 13.54
N VAL A 32 -3.86 -15.64 12.99
CA VAL A 32 -3.54 -15.54 11.57
C VAL A 32 -2.02 -15.48 11.42
N PRO A 33 -1.40 -16.38 10.62
CA PRO A 33 0.03 -16.39 10.43
C PRO A 33 0.54 -15.04 9.89
N GLN A 34 1.74 -14.66 10.33
CA GLN A 34 2.35 -13.39 9.93
C GLN A 34 2.46 -13.27 8.40
N ASP A 35 2.96 -14.30 7.73
CA ASP A 35 3.15 -14.31 6.27
C ASP A 35 1.83 -14.15 5.50
N VAL A 36 0.73 -14.71 6.00
CA VAL A 36 -0.62 -14.53 5.43
C VAL A 36 -1.06 -13.07 5.54
N ALA A 37 -0.93 -12.47 6.72
CA ALA A 37 -1.28 -11.05 6.92
C ALA A 37 -0.40 -10.12 6.08
N GLU A 38 0.91 -10.41 6.00
CA GLU A 38 1.86 -9.64 5.21
C GLU A 38 1.55 -9.73 3.72
N ALA A 39 1.21 -10.91 3.18
CA ALA A 39 0.88 -11.09 1.77
C ALA A 39 -0.30 -10.20 1.33
N LEU A 40 -1.33 -10.09 2.18
CA LEU A 40 -2.48 -9.23 1.91
C LEU A 40 -2.13 -7.74 2.03
N ALA A 41 -1.44 -7.34 3.11
CA ALA A 41 -1.00 -5.97 3.29
C ALA A 41 -0.10 -5.49 2.15
N LEU A 42 0.82 -6.35 1.68
CA LEU A 42 1.68 -6.08 0.55
C LEU A 42 0.91 -5.92 -0.77
N LEU A 43 -0.15 -6.71 -0.97
CA LEU A 43 -1.04 -6.53 -2.13
C LEU A 43 -1.72 -5.16 -2.04
N ASP A 44 -2.39 -4.86 -0.93
CA ASP A 44 -3.16 -3.62 -0.75
C ASP A 44 -2.27 -2.36 -0.87
N MET A 45 -1.08 -2.37 -0.28
CA MET A 45 -0.13 -1.26 -0.42
C MET A 45 0.31 -1.10 -1.88
N ARG A 46 0.60 -2.19 -2.60
CA ARG A 46 1.06 -2.10 -4.00
C ARG A 46 -0.02 -1.58 -4.94
N VAL A 47 -1.27 -1.98 -4.72
CA VAL A 47 -2.40 -1.52 -5.54
C VAL A 47 -3.04 -0.24 -5.02
N PHE A 48 -2.52 0.32 -3.92
CA PHE A 48 -3.09 1.48 -3.23
C PHE A 48 -4.60 1.29 -2.99
N ASN A 49 -4.95 0.29 -2.17
CA ASN A 49 -6.33 0.01 -1.85
C ASN A 49 -6.92 1.13 -0.96
N MET A 50 -7.97 1.80 -1.46
CA MET A 50 -8.64 2.89 -0.76
C MET A 50 -9.79 2.42 0.13
N ASP A 51 -9.97 1.11 0.27
CA ASP A 51 -11.13 0.55 1.00
C ASP A 51 -10.80 -0.76 1.73
N ARG A 52 -9.55 -0.97 2.18
CA ARG A 52 -9.24 -2.14 3.03
C ARG A 52 -9.61 -1.88 4.48
N HIS A 53 -10.86 -2.15 4.81
CA HIS A 53 -11.34 -2.23 6.19
C HIS A 53 -11.52 -3.69 6.65
N PRO A 54 -11.65 -3.96 7.97
CA PRO A 54 -11.93 -5.29 8.51
C PRO A 54 -13.08 -6.04 7.83
N GLY A 55 -14.20 -5.37 7.54
CA GLY A 55 -15.32 -5.97 6.78
C GLY A 55 -14.98 -6.50 5.37
N ASN A 56 -13.82 -6.14 4.80
CA ASN A 56 -13.36 -6.66 3.50
C ASN A 56 -12.38 -7.85 3.63
N LEU A 57 -12.23 -8.43 4.83
CA LEU A 57 -11.36 -9.58 5.09
C LEU A 57 -12.18 -10.75 5.65
N LEU A 58 -12.22 -11.83 4.88
CA LEU A 58 -12.89 -13.08 5.25
C LEU A 58 -11.95 -14.01 6.03
N VAL A 59 -12.49 -14.73 7.01
CA VAL A 59 -11.80 -15.83 7.70
C VAL A 59 -12.16 -17.16 7.02
N LEU A 60 -11.19 -17.87 6.44
CA LEU A 60 -11.44 -19.00 5.51
C LEU A 60 -11.17 -20.41 6.06
N LYS A 61 -10.65 -20.56 7.28
CA LYS A 61 -10.39 -21.87 7.89
C LYS A 61 -11.12 -21.99 9.22
N GLU A 62 -11.70 -23.16 9.49
CA GLU A 62 -12.34 -23.46 10.78
C GLU A 62 -11.31 -23.54 11.92
N GLU A 63 -10.20 -24.24 11.69
CA GLU A 63 -9.16 -24.43 12.69
C GLU A 63 -8.05 -23.38 12.56
N LYS A 64 -7.50 -22.99 13.73
CA LYS A 64 -6.34 -22.12 13.80
C LYS A 64 -5.05 -22.84 13.39
N PRO A 65 -4.09 -22.14 12.77
CA PRO A 65 -4.17 -20.72 12.42
C PRO A 65 -5.04 -20.48 11.16
N HIS A 66 -5.87 -19.45 11.21
CA HIS A 66 -6.80 -19.10 10.14
C HIS A 66 -6.08 -18.49 8.94
N THR A 67 -6.66 -18.61 7.75
CA THR A 67 -6.24 -17.86 6.55
C THR A 67 -7.24 -16.74 6.25
N LEU A 68 -6.78 -15.74 5.50
CA LEU A 68 -7.59 -14.58 5.11
C LEU A 68 -7.93 -14.61 3.63
N GLY A 69 -9.18 -14.26 3.31
CA GLY A 69 -9.66 -14.03 1.95
C GLY A 69 -9.96 -12.55 1.74
N PRO A 70 -9.16 -11.81 0.96
CA PRO A 70 -9.48 -10.42 0.67
C PRO A 70 -10.61 -10.36 -0.37
N ILE A 71 -11.61 -9.52 -0.11
CA ILE A 71 -12.66 -9.20 -1.07
C ILE A 71 -12.67 -7.71 -1.38
N ASP A 72 -13.52 -7.33 -2.33
CA ASP A 72 -13.83 -5.95 -2.71
C ASP A 72 -12.60 -5.07 -3.02
N HIS A 73 -12.01 -5.29 -4.19
CA HIS A 73 -10.87 -4.51 -4.69
C HIS A 73 -11.31 -3.46 -5.71
N GLY A 74 -12.59 -3.04 -5.68
CA GLY A 74 -13.14 -2.08 -6.64
C GLY A 74 -12.51 -0.68 -6.56
N CYS A 75 -11.97 -0.33 -5.39
CA CYS A 75 -11.37 0.98 -5.08
C CYS A 75 -9.82 0.91 -5.04
N CYS A 76 -9.21 0.25 -6.00
CA CYS A 76 -7.74 0.13 -6.14
C CYS A 76 -7.23 0.90 -7.36
N LEU A 77 -5.93 1.22 -7.34
CA LEU A 77 -5.21 1.89 -8.43
C LEU A 77 -5.82 3.24 -8.86
N PRO A 78 -6.04 4.19 -7.93
CA PRO A 78 -6.41 5.55 -8.31
C PRO A 78 -5.28 6.18 -9.15
N PRO A 79 -5.56 7.28 -9.87
CA PRO A 79 -4.49 8.07 -10.47
C PRO A 79 -3.52 8.56 -9.38
N TRP A 80 -2.23 8.69 -9.71
CA TRP A 80 -1.17 8.96 -8.73
C TRP A 80 -1.33 10.27 -7.94
N TRP A 81 -2.24 11.15 -8.34
CA TRP A 81 -2.57 12.38 -7.60
C TRP A 81 -3.76 12.25 -6.64
N CYS A 82 -4.45 11.10 -6.61
CA CYS A 82 -5.57 10.82 -5.72
C CYS A 82 -5.16 9.79 -4.65
N LEU A 83 -4.22 10.18 -3.77
CA LEU A 83 -3.65 9.31 -2.75
C LEU A 83 -4.08 9.69 -1.32
N SER A 84 -5.20 10.39 -1.15
CA SER A 84 -5.71 10.82 0.15
C SER A 84 -6.49 9.75 0.90
N GLU A 85 -7.07 8.79 0.18
CA GLU A 85 -8.08 7.85 0.69
C GLU A 85 -7.52 6.44 0.96
N ALA A 86 -6.20 6.27 1.17
CA ALA A 86 -5.70 4.94 1.56
C ALA A 86 -6.34 4.50 2.89
N ILE A 87 -6.82 3.25 2.96
CA ILE A 87 -7.39 2.67 4.18
C ILE A 87 -6.64 1.38 4.50
N PHE A 88 -5.85 1.39 5.59
CA PHE A 88 -5.00 0.27 6.01
C PHE A 88 -5.06 0.00 7.53
N GLU A 89 -6.22 0.21 8.17
CA GLU A 89 -6.40 0.12 9.63
C GLU A 89 -5.87 -1.21 10.22
N ALA A 90 -6.18 -2.33 9.55
CA ALA A 90 -5.70 -3.65 9.94
C ALA A 90 -4.16 -3.73 9.92
N TRP A 91 -3.52 -3.14 8.90
CA TRP A 91 -2.08 -3.21 8.67
C TRP A 91 -1.27 -2.41 9.67
N LEU A 92 -1.89 -1.39 10.29
CA LEU A 92 -1.30 -0.63 11.39
C LEU A 92 -1.50 -1.29 12.75
N SER A 93 -2.68 -1.88 12.99
CA SER A 93 -3.09 -2.32 14.32
C SER A 93 -2.60 -3.72 14.69
N TRP A 94 -2.33 -4.58 13.70
CA TRP A 94 -1.96 -5.98 13.93
C TRP A 94 -0.50 -6.11 14.38
N PRO A 95 -0.23 -6.69 15.56
CA PRO A 95 1.09 -6.68 16.17
C PRO A 95 2.16 -7.41 15.33
N GLN A 96 1.78 -8.46 14.62
CA GLN A 96 2.67 -9.23 13.76
C GLN A 96 3.13 -8.49 12.50
N LEU A 97 2.53 -7.35 12.14
CA LEU A 97 2.97 -6.52 11.02
C LEU A 97 3.96 -5.41 11.41
N ARG A 98 4.19 -5.25 12.72
CA ARG A 98 5.18 -4.32 13.29
C ARG A 98 6.54 -5.00 13.54
N THR A 99 6.63 -6.31 13.33
CA THR A 99 7.85 -7.08 13.49
C THR A 99 8.66 -7.10 12.18
N GLN A 100 9.82 -7.77 12.19
CA GLN A 100 10.60 -7.95 10.97
C GLN A 100 9.80 -8.74 9.93
N PRO A 101 9.80 -8.33 8.64
CA PRO A 101 9.12 -9.05 7.58
C PRO A 101 9.57 -10.51 7.48
N SER A 102 8.62 -11.43 7.26
CA SER A 102 8.96 -12.83 7.03
C SER A 102 9.76 -13.03 5.73
N GLU A 103 10.48 -14.16 5.62
CA GLU A 103 11.16 -14.54 4.38
C GLU A 103 10.18 -14.68 3.21
N SER A 104 8.96 -15.14 3.48
CA SER A 104 7.87 -15.25 2.50
C SER A 104 7.48 -13.87 1.98
N ALA A 105 7.26 -12.89 2.86
CA ALA A 105 6.96 -11.51 2.48
C ALA A 105 8.08 -10.89 1.64
N ILE A 106 9.34 -11.04 2.05
CA ILE A 106 10.50 -10.57 1.26
C ILE A 106 10.52 -11.24 -0.12
N GLY A 107 10.23 -12.53 -0.20
CA GLY A 107 10.12 -13.28 -1.45
C GLY A 107 9.02 -12.75 -2.37
N ILE A 108 7.83 -12.48 -1.82
CA ILE A 108 6.69 -11.89 -2.54
C ILE A 108 7.08 -10.52 -3.10
N VAL A 109 7.70 -9.65 -2.30
CA VAL A 109 8.09 -8.31 -2.75
C VAL A 109 9.15 -8.35 -3.85
N LYS A 110 10.18 -9.20 -3.71
CA LYS A 110 11.19 -9.40 -4.75
C LYS A 110 10.56 -9.88 -6.06
N GLN A 111 9.66 -10.87 -6.00
CA GLN A 111 8.99 -11.39 -7.18
C GLN A 111 8.08 -10.31 -7.82
N ALA A 112 7.36 -9.55 -7.01
CA ALA A 112 6.51 -8.46 -7.49
C ALA A 112 7.31 -7.36 -8.20
N TRP A 113 8.49 -7.02 -7.68
CA TRP A 113 9.41 -6.07 -8.30
C TRP A 113 9.96 -6.59 -9.63
N GLU A 114 10.43 -7.84 -9.66
CA GLU A 114 10.95 -8.48 -10.88
C GLU A 114 9.89 -8.54 -12.00
N LYS A 115 8.64 -8.87 -11.64
CA LYS A 115 7.51 -9.00 -12.57
C LYS A 115 6.80 -7.68 -12.87
N LEU A 116 7.23 -6.56 -12.30
CA LEU A 116 6.56 -5.27 -12.44
C LEU A 116 6.40 -4.84 -13.91
N PRO A 117 7.40 -4.99 -14.81
CA PRO A 117 7.21 -4.64 -16.22
C PRO A 117 6.10 -5.43 -16.92
N GLN A 118 6.01 -6.74 -16.66
CA GLN A 118 4.99 -7.62 -17.21
C GLN A 118 3.61 -7.27 -16.63
N THR A 119 3.55 -6.98 -15.32
CA THR A 119 2.30 -6.57 -14.65
C THR A 119 1.79 -5.25 -15.22
N CYS A 120 2.66 -4.25 -15.40
CA CYS A 120 2.29 -2.99 -16.03
C CYS A 120 1.76 -3.19 -17.45
N LYS A 121 2.36 -4.10 -18.23
CA LYS A 121 1.86 -4.44 -19.57
C LYS A 121 0.46 -5.05 -19.51
N MET A 122 0.23 -6.01 -18.62
CA MET A 122 -1.08 -6.65 -18.45
C MET A 122 -2.16 -5.64 -18.04
N LEU A 123 -1.88 -4.71 -17.12
CA LEU A 123 -2.84 -3.68 -16.72
C LEU A 123 -3.21 -2.74 -17.86
N ARG A 124 -2.25 -2.36 -18.71
CA ARG A 124 -2.56 -1.58 -19.92
C ARG A 124 -3.47 -2.35 -20.87
N GLU A 125 -3.27 -3.65 -21.01
CA GLU A 125 -4.10 -4.53 -21.84
C GLU A 125 -5.53 -4.68 -21.28
N THR A 126 -5.75 -4.48 -19.98
CA THR A 126 -7.11 -4.41 -19.41
C THR A 126 -7.79 -3.05 -19.62
N GLY A 127 -7.09 -2.06 -20.20
CA GLY A 127 -7.61 -0.71 -20.42
C GLY A 127 -7.47 0.23 -19.23
N LEU A 128 -6.63 -0.10 -18.23
CA LEU A 128 -6.32 0.85 -17.16
C LEU A 128 -5.47 2.00 -17.70
N GLU A 129 -5.74 3.21 -17.20
CA GLU A 129 -5.02 4.42 -17.57
C GLU A 129 -3.56 4.40 -17.08
N GLU A 130 -2.67 5.11 -17.78
CA GLU A 130 -1.26 5.22 -17.39
C GLU A 130 -1.06 5.84 -16.00
N SER A 131 -1.99 6.69 -15.56
CA SER A 131 -2.00 7.29 -14.22
C SER A 131 -2.12 6.21 -13.13
N ALA A 132 -3.03 5.26 -13.29
CA ALA A 132 -3.24 4.11 -12.41
C ALA A 132 -2.05 3.13 -12.46
N VAL A 133 -1.50 2.87 -13.66
CA VAL A 133 -0.27 2.07 -13.81
C VAL A 133 0.92 2.73 -13.11
N THR A 134 0.99 4.07 -13.14
CA THR A 134 2.01 4.85 -12.43
C THR A 134 1.88 4.70 -10.91
N THR A 135 0.66 4.69 -10.37
CA THR A 135 0.38 4.36 -8.96
C THR A 135 0.92 2.98 -8.58
N LEU A 136 0.65 1.94 -9.38
CA LEU A 136 1.23 0.61 -9.12
C LEU A 136 2.77 0.67 -9.04
N ARG A 137 3.41 1.39 -9.98
CA ARG A 137 4.87 1.48 -10.06
C ARG A 137 5.47 2.19 -8.84
N LEU A 138 4.93 3.34 -8.44
CA LEU A 138 5.45 4.10 -7.30
C LEU A 138 5.23 3.34 -5.98
N CYS A 139 4.05 2.73 -5.79
CA CYS A 139 3.76 1.95 -4.58
C CYS A 139 4.61 0.68 -4.51
N THR A 140 4.79 -0.04 -5.62
CA THR A 140 5.68 -1.21 -5.68
C THR A 140 7.13 -0.83 -5.41
N SER A 141 7.58 0.35 -5.86
CA SER A 141 8.92 0.88 -5.54
C SER A 141 9.10 1.19 -4.06
N LEU A 142 8.13 1.88 -3.44
CA LEU A 142 8.16 2.16 -2.00
C LEU A 142 8.24 0.87 -1.17
N VAL A 143 7.38 -0.11 -1.48
CA VAL A 143 7.36 -1.40 -0.81
C VAL A 143 8.68 -2.16 -1.01
N TYR A 144 9.23 -2.19 -2.22
CA TYR A 144 10.51 -2.85 -2.49
C TYR A 144 11.67 -2.22 -1.72
N ILE A 145 11.82 -0.90 -1.81
CA ILE A 145 12.89 -0.18 -1.11
C ILE A 145 12.75 -0.34 0.40
N GLY A 146 11.55 -0.12 0.93
CA GLY A 146 11.27 -0.25 2.35
C GLY A 146 11.55 -1.65 2.90
N VAL A 147 10.91 -2.67 2.32
CA VAL A 147 10.92 -4.04 2.86
C VAL A 147 12.22 -4.77 2.50
N VAL A 148 12.68 -4.68 1.25
CA VAL A 148 13.80 -5.50 0.76
C VAL A 148 15.15 -4.81 0.94
N GLU A 149 15.26 -3.52 0.61
CA GLU A 149 16.54 -2.81 0.70
C GLU A 149 16.84 -2.36 2.13
N LEU A 150 15.82 -1.91 2.87
CA LEU A 150 16.00 -1.26 4.17
C LEU A 150 15.47 -2.06 5.37
N GLY A 151 14.74 -3.15 5.12
CA GLY A 151 14.22 -4.04 6.16
C GLY A 151 13.18 -3.38 7.07
N CYS A 152 12.39 -2.44 6.56
CA CYS A 152 11.23 -1.88 7.24
C CYS A 152 10.15 -2.94 7.43
N SER A 153 9.46 -2.86 8.57
CA SER A 153 8.25 -3.64 8.82
C SER A 153 7.12 -3.20 7.88
N ILE A 154 6.14 -4.08 7.68
CA ILE A 154 4.98 -3.80 6.83
C ILE A 154 4.18 -2.61 7.40
N SER A 155 3.99 -2.56 8.71
CA SER A 155 3.29 -1.45 9.37
C SER A 155 4.00 -0.11 9.17
N GLU A 156 5.34 -0.06 9.18
CA GLU A 156 6.08 1.19 8.94
C GLU A 156 5.83 1.73 7.53
N ILE A 157 5.78 0.85 6.52
CA ILE A 157 5.49 1.27 5.15
C ILE A 157 4.03 1.70 5.01
N ALA A 158 3.10 0.97 5.61
CA ALA A 158 1.68 1.34 5.60
C ALA A 158 1.46 2.74 6.23
N THR A 159 2.12 3.04 7.36
CA THR A 159 2.03 4.36 8.01
C THR A 159 2.42 5.51 7.08
N LEU A 160 3.41 5.33 6.20
CA LEU A 160 3.86 6.38 5.29
C LEU A 160 2.85 6.71 4.19
N MET A 161 1.91 5.80 3.93
CA MET A 161 0.89 5.95 2.89
C MET A 161 -0.41 6.56 3.41
N LEU A 162 -0.56 6.70 4.73
CA LEU A 162 -1.79 7.16 5.37
C LEU A 162 -1.64 8.59 5.86
N ARG A 163 -2.76 9.32 5.86
CA ARG A 163 -2.89 10.59 6.56
C ARG A 163 -3.09 10.34 8.06
N ASP A 164 -2.80 11.36 8.86
CA ASP A 164 -3.04 11.34 10.30
C ASP A 164 -4.51 11.68 10.56
N GLU A 165 -5.31 10.69 10.97
CA GLU A 165 -6.74 10.83 11.24
C GLU A 165 -7.03 11.69 12.49
N ASP A 166 -6.05 11.88 13.38
CA ASP A 166 -6.21 12.69 14.60
C ASP A 166 -6.06 14.20 14.33
N LYS A 167 -5.75 14.62 13.08
CA LYS A 167 -5.61 16.03 12.69
C LYS A 167 -6.83 16.56 11.97
N GLU A 168 -7.30 17.74 12.41
CA GLU A 168 -8.38 18.50 11.75
C GLU A 168 -7.95 19.97 11.48
N PRO A 169 -7.85 20.41 10.21
CA PRO A 169 -7.95 19.60 8.99
C PRO A 169 -6.80 18.59 8.89
N GLN A 170 -7.00 17.54 8.10
CA GLN A 170 -5.93 16.58 7.83
C GLN A 170 -4.77 17.25 7.10
N GLU A 171 -3.57 16.67 7.24
CA GLU A 171 -2.40 17.02 6.44
C GLU A 171 -2.16 15.94 5.38
N LEU A 172 -1.38 16.27 4.35
CA LEU A 172 -0.93 15.27 3.39
C LEU A 172 -0.16 14.15 4.09
N SER A 173 -0.34 12.92 3.64
CA SER A 173 0.52 11.81 4.05
C SER A 173 1.96 12.04 3.59
N TRP A 174 2.89 11.33 4.21
CA TRP A 174 4.30 11.37 3.77
C TRP A 174 4.41 11.03 2.28
N LEU A 175 3.68 10.01 1.80
CA LEU A 175 3.71 9.59 0.41
C LEU A 175 3.21 10.71 -0.52
N GLU A 176 2.09 11.36 -0.19
CA GLU A 176 1.52 12.45 -0.97
C GLU A 176 2.50 13.62 -1.14
N GLU A 177 3.14 14.05 -0.06
CA GLU A 177 4.13 15.13 -0.11
C GLU A 177 5.29 14.81 -1.07
N ARG A 178 5.80 13.57 -1.04
CA ARG A 178 6.92 13.15 -1.89
C ARG A 178 6.49 12.99 -3.34
N VAL A 179 5.29 12.45 -3.56
CA VAL A 179 4.67 12.31 -4.88
C VAL A 179 4.49 13.67 -5.53
N MET A 180 3.87 14.62 -4.83
CA MET A 180 3.68 15.98 -5.35
C MET A 180 5.02 16.64 -5.71
N ALA A 181 5.98 16.64 -4.78
CA ALA A 181 7.28 17.28 -5.00
C ALA A 181 8.08 16.64 -6.14
N ALA A 182 8.02 15.31 -6.29
CA ALA A 182 8.70 14.62 -7.39
C ALA A 182 8.00 14.84 -8.74
N ALA A 183 6.67 14.91 -8.75
CA ALA A 183 5.89 15.16 -9.95
C ALA A 183 6.16 16.56 -10.51
N GLU A 184 6.27 17.57 -9.64
CA GLU A 184 6.65 18.93 -10.02
C GLU A 184 8.03 18.98 -10.70
N ARG A 185 9.03 18.30 -10.13
CA ARG A 185 10.36 18.18 -10.73
C ARG A 185 10.35 17.44 -12.08
N ALA A 186 9.35 16.60 -12.31
CA ALA A 186 9.17 15.83 -13.53
C ALA A 186 8.26 16.51 -14.58
N GLY A 187 7.80 17.75 -14.33
CA GLY A 187 7.08 18.58 -15.30
C GLY A 187 5.56 18.67 -15.10
N ALA A 188 5.00 17.99 -14.10
CA ALA A 188 3.60 18.18 -13.74
C ALA A 188 3.41 19.49 -12.97
N LYS A 189 2.29 20.17 -13.17
CA LYS A 189 1.85 21.34 -12.42
C LYS A 189 0.87 20.85 -11.36
N CYS A 190 1.38 20.70 -10.15
CA CYS A 190 0.59 20.30 -9.01
C CYS A 190 0.11 21.54 -8.25
N SER A 191 -1.07 21.45 -7.66
CA SER A 191 -1.58 22.44 -6.72
C SER A 191 -2.32 21.74 -5.60
N LEU A 192 -2.49 22.41 -4.46
CA LEU A 192 -3.36 21.95 -3.40
C LEU A 192 -4.67 22.72 -3.47
N GLN A 193 -5.75 21.97 -3.68
CA GLN A 193 -7.10 22.43 -3.46
C GLN A 193 -7.52 22.10 -2.03
N VAL A 194 -8.58 22.75 -1.57
CA VAL A 194 -9.13 22.51 -0.23
C VAL A 194 -10.50 21.89 -0.39
N THR A 195 -10.71 20.72 0.21
CA THR A 195 -12.00 20.04 0.18
C THR A 195 -13.04 20.82 0.99
N LYS A 196 -14.30 20.39 0.93
CA LYS A 196 -15.38 20.97 1.77
C LYS A 196 -15.10 20.85 3.27
N ARG A 197 -14.24 19.91 3.68
CA ARG A 197 -13.87 19.66 5.08
C ARG A 197 -12.65 20.45 5.54
N GLY A 198 -11.99 21.17 4.62
CA GLY A 198 -10.76 21.91 4.93
C GLY A 198 -9.48 21.12 4.65
N ASP A 199 -9.59 19.86 4.23
CA ASP A 199 -8.44 19.00 3.96
C ASP A 199 -7.77 19.39 2.63
N PRO A 200 -6.43 19.32 2.53
CA PRO A 200 -5.73 19.52 1.27
C PRO A 200 -5.99 18.33 0.32
N GLU A 201 -6.18 18.62 -0.95
CA GLU A 201 -6.34 17.64 -2.02
C GLU A 201 -5.43 18.03 -3.18
N MET A 202 -4.59 17.09 -3.62
CA MET A 202 -3.67 17.32 -4.73
C MET A 202 -4.45 17.35 -6.05
N ALA A 203 -4.26 18.43 -6.81
CA ALA A 203 -4.80 18.58 -8.16
C ALA A 203 -3.65 18.75 -9.16
N VAL A 204 -3.81 18.16 -10.35
CA VAL A 204 -2.82 18.22 -11.43
C VAL A 204 -3.44 18.85 -12.66
N GLU A 205 -2.93 19.99 -13.10
CA GLU A 205 -3.50 20.75 -14.24
C GLU A 205 -3.14 20.13 -15.60
N ASN A 206 -1.99 19.44 -15.68
CA ASN A 206 -1.42 18.90 -16.92
C ASN A 206 -0.85 17.48 -16.69
N PRO A 207 -1.69 16.48 -16.36
CA PRO A 207 -1.21 15.14 -16.02
C PRO A 207 -0.36 14.50 -17.12
N ASP A 208 -0.65 14.81 -18.40
CA ASP A 208 0.10 14.29 -19.55
C ASP A 208 1.53 14.86 -19.70
N ALA A 209 1.85 15.95 -19.01
CA ALA A 209 3.19 16.55 -19.05
C ALA A 209 4.20 15.82 -18.15
N LEU A 210 3.75 14.87 -17.32
CA LEU A 210 4.60 14.15 -16.39
C LEU A 210 5.60 13.26 -17.15
N GLN A 211 6.89 13.52 -16.95
CA GLN A 211 7.95 12.61 -17.39
C GLN A 211 8.06 11.44 -16.40
N VAL A 212 7.25 10.39 -16.63
CA VAL A 212 7.06 9.27 -15.69
C VAL A 212 8.37 8.62 -15.21
N ASP A 213 9.36 8.43 -16.09
CA ASP A 213 10.62 7.79 -15.69
C ASP A 213 11.50 8.71 -14.82
N VAL A 214 11.48 10.02 -15.07
CA VAL A 214 12.15 11.02 -14.22
C VAL A 214 11.47 11.07 -12.85
N PHE A 215 10.14 11.09 -12.86
CA PHE A 215 9.30 11.07 -11.66
C PHE A 215 9.61 9.87 -10.75
N LEU A 216 9.52 8.66 -11.30
CA LEU A 216 9.72 7.43 -10.53
C LEU A 216 11.16 7.25 -10.05
N LYS A 217 12.15 7.68 -10.85
CA LYS A 217 13.55 7.67 -10.43
C LYS A 217 13.79 8.63 -9.26
N SER A 218 13.31 9.87 -9.37
CA SER A 218 13.37 10.87 -8.30
C SER A 218 12.68 10.35 -7.02
N LEU A 219 11.51 9.74 -7.13
CA LEU A 219 10.83 9.14 -5.97
C LEU A 219 11.65 8.03 -5.32
N ALA A 220 12.20 7.12 -6.11
CA ALA A 220 13.01 6.02 -5.57
C ALA A 220 14.27 6.51 -4.85
N GLU A 221 14.88 7.61 -5.30
CA GLU A 221 16.00 8.26 -4.61
C GLU A 221 15.56 8.86 -3.26
N VAL A 222 14.44 9.58 -3.25
CA VAL A 222 13.88 10.17 -2.02
C VAL A 222 13.45 9.10 -1.02
N TYR A 223 12.81 8.02 -1.48
CA TYR A 223 12.42 6.90 -0.61
C TYR A 223 13.63 6.30 0.11
N ARG A 224 14.73 6.05 -0.61
CA ARG A 224 15.96 5.54 0.00
C ARG A 224 16.54 6.50 1.02
N GLN A 225 16.58 7.79 0.69
CA GLN A 225 17.10 8.82 1.57
C GLN A 225 16.28 8.91 2.87
N ASP A 226 14.99 9.23 2.75
CA ASP A 226 14.10 9.48 3.89
C ASP A 226 13.98 8.26 4.80
N LEU A 227 13.86 7.05 4.25
CA LEU A 227 13.73 5.82 5.04
C LEU A 227 15.03 5.44 5.76
N THR A 228 16.19 5.73 5.16
CA THR A 228 17.49 5.52 5.81
C THR A 228 17.64 6.46 7.01
N GLU A 229 17.27 7.74 6.84
CA GLU A 229 17.34 8.76 7.89
C GLU A 229 16.39 8.44 9.07
N ARG A 230 15.26 7.78 8.80
CA ARG A 230 14.28 7.33 9.82
C ARG A 230 14.74 6.10 10.61
N SER A 231 15.74 5.36 10.13
CA SER A 231 16.20 4.11 10.73
C SER A 231 17.70 4.11 11.09
N PRO A 232 18.20 5.07 11.91
CA PRO A 232 19.62 5.10 12.29
C PRO A 232 19.96 3.90 13.19
N GLY A 233 20.38 2.78 12.58
CA GLY A 233 20.82 1.58 13.30
C GLY A 233 20.55 0.22 12.63
N ARG A 234 19.73 0.13 11.57
CA ARG A 234 19.41 -1.16 10.91
C ARG A 234 20.53 -1.72 10.02
N ASN A 235 21.54 -0.90 9.69
CA ASN A 235 22.71 -1.26 8.86
C ASN A 235 23.84 -2.01 9.61
N LYS A 236 23.57 -2.60 10.79
CA LYS A 236 24.49 -3.54 11.43
C LYS A 236 23.97 -4.96 11.31
N ARG A 237 24.12 -5.55 10.12
CA ARG A 237 24.18 -7.00 9.96
C ARG A 237 25.55 -7.30 9.37
N ASP A 238 26.49 -7.61 10.27
CA ASP A 238 27.75 -8.29 9.96
C ASP A 238 27.47 -9.72 9.49
#